data_AF-A0A1B6H776-F1
#
_entry.id   AF-A0A1B6H776-F1
#
_cell.length_a   1.000
_cell.length_b   1.000
_cell.length_c   1.000
_cell.angle_alpha   90.00
_cell.angle_beta   90.00
_cell.angle_gamma   90.00
#
_symmetry.space_group_name_H-M   'P 1'
#
loop_
_entity.id
_entity.type
_entity.pdbx_description
1 polymer ?
#
loop_
_entity_poly.entity_id
_entity_poly.type
_entity_poly.pdbx_seq_one_letter_code
_entity_poly.pdbx_strand_id
1 'polypeptide(L)'
;IGLYIIEVIVHADREQLKRGHDLHTYNTRHASNFHLPLHHSALFERKRSYIGRKLFNHLPDDLRKLQGKRLKTALTRWLSHRPFYSMDEFLNWKREEQNF
;
A
#
# COMPACT_ATOMS: atom_id res chain seq x y z
N ILE A 1 7.95 13.76 -3.08
CA ILE A 1 7.71 12.31 -2.84
C ILE A 1 6.23 11.96 -2.59
N GLY A 2 5.42 12.82 -1.96
CA GLY A 2 3.99 12.55 -1.69
C GLY A 2 3.13 12.20 -2.92
N LEU A 3 3.32 12.90 -4.05
CA LEU A 3 2.62 12.59 -5.30
C LEU A 3 2.94 11.18 -5.82
N TYR A 4 4.22 10.78 -5.75
CA TYR A 4 4.67 9.44 -6.12
C TYR A 4 4.02 8.36 -5.25
N ILE A 5 3.94 8.58 -3.92
CA ILE A 5 3.28 7.68 -2.97
C ILE A 5 1.79 7.51 -3.32
N ILE A 6 1.09 8.61 -3.61
CA ILE A 6 -0.33 8.57 -4.02
C ILE A 6 -0.49 7.79 -5.31
N GLU A 7 0.35 8.05 -6.31
CA GLU A 7 0.27 7.43 -7.62
C GLU A 7 0.45 5.91 -7.55
N VAL A 8 1.50 5.43 -6.86
CA VAL A 8 1.77 3.99 -6.76
C VAL A 8 0.75 3.25 -5.90
N ILE A 9 0.20 3.90 -4.85
CA ILE A 9 -0.87 3.31 -4.03
C ILE A 9 -2.18 3.22 -4.83
N VAL A 10 -2.56 4.30 -5.52
CA VAL A 10 -3.78 4.32 -6.34
C VAL A 10 -3.66 3.36 -7.52
N HIS A 11 -2.47 3.21 -8.10
CA HIS A 11 -2.20 2.22 -9.13
C HIS A 11 -2.37 0.79 -8.58
N ALA A 12 -1.77 0.47 -7.43
CA ALA A 12 -1.94 -0.84 -6.78
C ALA A 12 -3.39 -1.15 -6.36
N ASP A 13 -4.16 -0.14 -5.93
CA ASP A 13 -5.59 -0.27 -5.62
C ASP A 13 -6.43 -0.53 -6.88
N ARG A 14 -6.10 0.14 -7.99
CA ARG A 14 -6.77 -0.03 -9.30
C ARG A 14 -6.48 -1.36 -9.98
N GLU A 15 -5.29 -1.92 -9.77
CA GLU A 15 -4.92 -3.24 -10.30
C GLU A 15 -5.74 -4.40 -9.69
N GLN A 16 -6.68 -4.13 -8.77
CA GLN A 16 -7.70 -5.08 -8.27
C GLN A 16 -7.14 -6.49 -7.99
N LEU A 17 -5.97 -6.58 -7.36
CA LEU A 17 -5.48 -7.86 -6.89
C LEU A 17 -6.35 -8.27 -5.69
N LYS A 18 -7.29 -9.19 -5.96
CA LYS A 18 -8.03 -10.04 -5.02
C LYS A 18 -7.57 -9.80 -3.60
N ARG A 19 -8.26 -8.91 -2.88
CA ARG A 19 -8.21 -8.90 -1.42
C ARG A 19 -8.32 -10.38 -1.02
N GLY A 20 -7.43 -10.88 -0.18
CA GLY A 20 -7.38 -12.30 0.21
C GLY A 20 -8.64 -12.84 0.92
N HIS A 21 -9.80 -12.22 0.70
CA HIS A 21 -11.11 -12.72 1.03
C HIS A 21 -11.65 -13.69 -0.06
N ASP A 22 -11.23 -13.56 -1.32
CA ASP A 22 -11.84 -14.33 -2.44
C ASP A 22 -10.97 -15.49 -2.95
N LEU A 23 -9.94 -15.88 -2.20
CA LEU A 23 -9.09 -16.99 -2.59
C LEU A 23 -8.50 -17.74 -1.40
N HIS A 24 -9.36 -18.21 -0.48
CA HIS A 24 -9.23 -19.55 0.11
C HIS A 24 -10.36 -19.80 1.10
N THR A 25 -11.29 -20.68 0.72
CA THR A 25 -12.16 -21.42 1.64
C THR A 25 -11.36 -22.53 2.35
N TYR A 26 -10.15 -22.25 2.82
CA TYR A 26 -9.38 -23.14 3.68
C TYR A 26 -8.51 -22.34 4.64
N ASN A 27 -8.87 -22.40 5.92
CA ASN A 27 -8.13 -21.85 7.03
C ASN A 27 -6.75 -22.49 7.13
N THR A 28 -5.71 -21.77 6.71
CA THR A 28 -4.36 -22.00 7.21
C THR A 28 -3.75 -20.66 7.61
N ARG A 29 -2.98 -20.66 8.71
CA ARG A 29 -2.48 -19.48 9.46
C ARG A 29 -1.63 -18.48 8.65
N HIS A 30 -1.46 -18.67 7.34
CA HIS A 30 -0.67 -17.84 6.43
C HIS A 30 -1.43 -17.36 5.18
N ALA A 31 -2.76 -17.51 5.12
CA ALA A 31 -3.60 -17.15 3.96
C ALA A 31 -3.65 -15.65 3.60
N SER A 32 -3.08 -14.78 4.43
CA SER A 32 -3.10 -13.32 4.26
C SER A 32 -1.95 -12.75 3.41
N ASN A 33 -1.01 -13.59 2.95
CA ASN A 33 0.17 -13.12 2.21
C ASN A 33 0.09 -13.47 0.71
N PHE A 34 0.13 -12.44 -0.12
CA PHE A 34 0.14 -12.57 -1.58
C PHE A 34 1.40 -13.30 -2.08
N HIS A 35 1.21 -14.37 -2.86
CA HIS A 35 2.25 -14.98 -3.70
C HIS A 35 2.78 -13.97 -4.74
N LEU A 36 4.10 -13.83 -4.80
CA LEU A 36 4.80 -12.98 -5.77
C LEU A 36 5.42 -13.86 -6.86
N PRO A 37 4.97 -13.80 -8.12
CA PRO A 37 5.64 -14.49 -9.21
C PRO A 37 6.95 -13.78 -9.61
N LEU A 38 7.97 -14.59 -9.89
CA LEU A 38 9.34 -14.22 -10.26
C LEU A 38 9.49 -14.16 -11.79
N HIS A 39 9.07 -13.07 -12.45
CA HIS A 39 9.33 -12.85 -13.88
C HIS A 39 9.59 -11.37 -14.17
N HIS A 40 10.76 -11.12 -14.75
CA HIS A 40 11.45 -9.83 -14.74
C HIS A 40 11.05 -8.87 -15.88
N SER A 41 10.23 -9.28 -16.85
CA SER A 41 9.83 -8.38 -17.96
C SER A 41 8.70 -7.41 -17.59
N ALA A 42 8.11 -7.60 -16.41
CA ALA A 42 7.25 -6.66 -15.72
C ALA A 42 8.03 -5.91 -14.61
N LEU A 43 9.37 -5.81 -14.68
CA LEU A 43 10.20 -5.27 -13.59
C LEU A 43 9.78 -3.87 -13.12
N PHE A 44 9.34 -2.97 -14.00
CA PHE A 44 8.93 -1.61 -13.62
C PHE A 44 7.49 -1.52 -13.12
N GLU A 45 6.54 -2.20 -13.79
CA GLU A 45 5.17 -2.35 -13.28
C GLU A 45 5.17 -3.12 -11.98
N ARG A 46 5.75 -4.32 -11.91
CA ARG A 46 5.92 -5.08 -10.67
C ARG A 46 6.69 -4.32 -9.61
N LYS A 47 7.71 -3.52 -9.93
CA LYS A 47 8.38 -2.69 -8.90
C LYS A 47 7.45 -1.60 -8.40
N ARG A 48 6.64 -0.95 -9.26
CA ARG A 48 5.63 0.04 -8.85
C ARG A 48 4.44 -0.59 -8.11
N SER A 49 3.91 -1.73 -8.56
CA SER A 49 2.85 -2.49 -7.90
C SER A 49 3.34 -3.11 -6.59
N TYR A 50 4.57 -3.62 -6.53
CA TYR A 50 5.21 -4.14 -5.31
C TYR A 50 5.46 -3.02 -4.30
N ILE A 51 6.02 -1.89 -4.74
CA ILE A 51 6.19 -0.71 -3.89
C ILE A 51 4.82 -0.19 -3.44
N GLY A 52 3.85 -0.03 -4.33
CA GLY A 52 2.48 0.37 -4.01
C GLY A 52 1.84 -0.52 -2.96
N ARG A 53 1.98 -1.85 -3.08
CA ARG A 53 1.56 -2.83 -2.06
C ARG A 53 2.29 -2.64 -0.74
N LYS A 54 3.61 -2.49 -0.77
CA LYS A 54 4.43 -2.27 0.43
C LYS A 54 4.00 -0.99 1.16
N LEU A 55 3.76 0.10 0.44
CA LEU A 55 3.30 1.36 1.00
C LEU A 55 1.86 1.28 1.51
N PHE A 56 0.96 0.64 0.77
CA PHE A 56 -0.41 0.42 1.20
C PHE A 56 -0.49 -0.35 2.54
N ASN A 57 0.36 -1.37 2.71
CA ASN A 57 0.45 -2.11 3.98
C ASN A 57 0.96 -1.27 5.15
N HIS A 58 1.70 -0.19 4.87
CA HIS A 58 2.16 0.75 5.89
C HIS A 58 1.11 1.82 6.24
N LEU A 59 0.01 1.92 5.50
CA LEU A 59 -1.06 2.87 5.82
C LEU A 59 -1.74 2.55 7.17
N PRO A 60 -2.30 3.56 7.86
CA PRO A 60 -3.21 3.35 8.97
C PRO A 60 -4.46 2.56 8.55
N ASP A 61 -5.04 1.82 9.49
CA ASP A 61 -6.16 0.90 9.21
C ASP A 61 -7.40 1.62 8.65
N ASP A 62 -7.62 2.87 9.04
CA ASP A 62 -8.72 3.68 8.52
C ASP A 62 -8.59 3.97 7.02
N LEU A 63 -7.37 4.15 6.52
CA LEU A 63 -7.10 4.35 5.09
C LEU A 63 -7.16 3.01 4.34
N ARG A 64 -6.69 1.91 4.94
CA ARG A 64 -6.70 0.57 4.32
C ARG A 64 -8.12 0.04 4.03
N LYS A 65 -9.12 0.53 4.76
CA LYS A 65 -10.54 0.19 4.53
C LYS A 65 -11.15 0.89 3.31
N LEU A 66 -10.52 1.96 2.83
CA LEU A 66 -11.01 2.76 1.70
C LEU A 66 -10.52 2.19 0.36
N GLN A 67 -11.21 2.53 -0.73
CA GLN A 67 -10.83 2.15 -2.09
C GLN A 67 -11.08 3.30 -3.08
N GLY A 68 -10.43 3.22 -4.23
CA GLY A 68 -10.65 4.08 -5.38
C GLY A 68 -10.54 5.57 -5.03
N LYS A 69 -11.56 6.35 -5.40
CA LYS A 69 -11.59 7.80 -5.16
C LYS A 69 -11.53 8.16 -3.68
N ARG A 70 -12.19 7.37 -2.80
CA ARG A 70 -12.21 7.64 -1.35
C ARG A 70 -10.83 7.44 -0.72
N LEU A 71 -10.12 6.38 -1.13
CA LEU A 71 -8.74 6.14 -0.74
C LEU A 71 -7.84 7.29 -1.19
N LYS A 72 -7.92 7.69 -2.47
CA LYS A 72 -7.11 8.80 -3.00
C LYS A 72 -7.32 10.08 -2.20
N THR A 73 -8.56 10.51 -1.97
CA THR A 73 -8.85 11.75 -1.22
C THR A 73 -8.35 11.68 0.22
N ALA A 74 -8.60 10.56 0.91
CA ALA A 74 -8.17 10.41 2.31
C ALA A 74 -6.63 10.32 2.43
N LEU A 75 -5.97 9.63 1.50
CA LEU A 75 -4.51 9.56 1.42
C LEU A 75 -3.88 10.92 1.12
N THR A 76 -4.43 11.67 0.16
CA THR A 76 -3.97 13.04 -0.11
C THR A 76 -4.09 13.90 1.14
N ARG A 77 -5.24 13.86 1.82
CA ARG A 77 -5.44 14.61 3.07
C ARG A 77 -4.42 14.19 4.13
N TRP A 78 -4.21 12.90 4.33
CA TRP A 78 -3.27 12.38 5.33
C TRP A 78 -1.83 12.83 5.04
N LEU A 79 -1.37 12.74 3.79
CA LEU A 79 -0.05 13.21 3.36
C LEU A 79 0.10 14.74 3.43
N SER A 80 -0.99 15.51 3.30
CA SER A 80 -0.96 16.97 3.50
C SER A 80 -0.77 17.36 4.96
N HIS A 81 -1.29 16.57 5.90
CA HIS A 81 -1.10 16.83 7.34
C HIS A 81 0.26 16.30 7.84
N ARG A 82 0.87 15.35 7.11
CA ARG A 82 2.15 14.71 7.43
C ARG A 82 3.03 14.65 6.19
N PRO A 83 3.79 15.72 5.90
CA PRO A 83 4.68 15.72 4.75
C PRO A 83 5.85 14.77 5.02
N PHE A 84 6.01 13.79 4.12
CA PHE A 84 7.20 12.96 4.04
C PHE A 84 8.13 13.54 2.98
N TYR A 85 9.43 13.54 3.25
CA TYR A 85 10.49 14.01 2.36
C TYR A 85 11.28 12.86 1.74
N SER A 86 11.19 11.65 2.31
CA SER A 86 11.74 10.41 1.75
C SER A 86 10.78 9.21 1.82
N MET A 87 11.13 8.14 1.10
CA MET A 87 10.40 6.87 1.19
C MET A 87 10.63 6.17 2.54
N ASP A 88 11.82 6.31 3.12
CA ASP A 88 12.17 5.70 4.40
C ASP A 88 11.39 6.34 5.57
N GLU A 89 11.19 7.66 5.55
CA GLU A 89 10.32 8.34 6.52
C GLU A 89 8.88 7.82 6.42
N PHE A 90 8.35 7.70 5.20
CA PHE A 90 7.02 7.11 5.01
C PHE A 90 6.97 5.64 5.44
N LEU A 91 8.06 4.86 5.36
CA LEU A 91 8.06 3.47 5.81
C LEU A 91 8.25 3.34 7.33
N ASN A 92 8.87 4.34 7.98
CA ASN A 92 9.15 4.33 9.41
C ASN A 92 8.16 5.15 10.25
N TRP A 93 7.16 5.81 9.65
CA TRP A 93 6.23 6.69 10.36
C TRP A 93 5.52 6.04 11.58
N LYS A 94 5.25 4.73 11.53
CA LYS A 94 4.66 3.99 12.68
C LYS A 94 5.59 3.90 13.89
N ARG A 95 6.92 4.00 13.69
CA ARG A 95 7.91 3.97 14.76
C ARG A 95 8.05 5.35 15.42
N GLU A 96 7.75 6.42 14.68
CA GLU A 96 7.83 7.80 15.20
C GLU A 96 6.61 8.17 16.07
N GLU A 97 5.44 7.56 15.84
CA GLU A 97 4.24 7.77 16.68
C GLU A 97 4.36 7.19 18.10
N GLN A 98 5.31 6.29 18.37
CA GLN A 98 5.50 5.63 19.67
C GLN A 98 6.50 6.36 20.58
N ASN A 99 7.06 7.50 20.13
CA ASN A 99 8.05 8.29 20.86
C ASN A 99 7.49 9.59 21.47
N PHE A 100 6.16 9.70 21.63
CA PHE A 100 5.50 10.83 22.28
C PHE A 100 4.57 10.37 23.40
#